data_AF-A0A0D8XCS9-F1
#
_entry.id   AF-A0A0D8XCS9-F1
#
_cell.length_a   1.000
_cell.length_b   1.000
_cell.length_c   1.000
_cell.angle_alpha   90.00
_cell.angle_beta   90.00
_cell.angle_gamma   90.00
#
_symmetry.space_group_name_H-M   'P 1'
#
loop_
_entity.id
_entity.type
_entity.pdbx_description
1 polymer ?
#
loop_
_entity_poly.entity_id
_entity_poly.type
_entity_poly.pdbx_seq_one_letter_code
_entity_poly.pdbx_strand_id
1 'polypeptide(L)'
;MIKTSRIELLLTTIYHNLNKRLVSSQHIDTDKSISLLLSFLLGTYDKQHTGRLSVFSIKIALATICAGKLVDKLRYMFSQISDVSGFLEYDRFTDFLQQVIGRNCSLNYSAQYCTSLSTSYRYSH
;
A
#
# COMPACT_ATOMS: atom_id res chain seq x y z
N MET A 1 -5.27 -15.31 1.80
CA MET A 1 -5.60 -13.89 1.55
C MET A 1 -6.27 -13.30 2.79
N ILE A 2 -6.11 -11.99 3.04
CA ILE A 2 -6.58 -11.26 4.22
C ILE A 2 -7.81 -10.42 3.84
N LYS A 3 -8.88 -10.49 4.63
CA LYS A 3 -10.11 -9.69 4.47
C LYS A 3 -9.91 -8.22 4.86
N THR A 4 -10.65 -7.31 4.25
CA THR A 4 -10.66 -5.87 4.55
C THR A 4 -10.68 -5.55 6.05
N SER A 5 -11.56 -6.17 6.85
CA SER A 5 -11.65 -5.90 8.29
C SER A 5 -10.38 -6.23 9.08
N ARG A 6 -9.62 -7.23 8.64
CA ARG A 6 -8.32 -7.60 9.25
C ARG A 6 -7.21 -6.64 8.83
N ILE A 7 -7.31 -6.09 7.62
CA ILE A 7 -6.38 -5.06 7.13
C ILE A 7 -6.62 -3.77 7.90
N GLU A 8 -7.88 -3.36 8.07
CA GLU A 8 -8.26 -2.19 8.85
C GLU A 8 -7.71 -2.27 10.29
N LEU A 9 -7.92 -3.40 10.99
CA LEU A 9 -7.38 -3.61 12.33
C LEU A 9 -5.84 -3.51 12.38
N LEU A 10 -5.15 -4.02 11.35
CA LEU A 10 -3.70 -3.89 11.22
C LEU A 10 -3.30 -2.42 11.10
N LEU A 11 -3.99 -1.65 10.24
CA LEU A 11 -3.73 -0.22 10.07
C LEU A 11 -4.01 0.57 11.34
N THR A 12 -5.11 0.28 12.04
CA THR A 12 -5.45 0.84 13.36
C THR A 12 -4.30 0.63 14.34
N THR A 13 -3.77 -0.59 14.39
CA THR A 13 -2.63 -0.90 15.26
C THR A 13 -1.38 -0.11 14.88
N ILE A 14 -1.10 0.04 13.58
CA ILE A 14 0.05 0.81 13.10
C ILE A 14 -0.08 2.29 13.48
N TYR A 15 -1.20 2.93 13.16
CA TYR A 15 -1.38 4.36 13.41
C TYR A 15 -1.48 4.71 14.89
N HIS A 16 -2.10 3.87 15.73
CA HIS A 16 -2.08 4.10 17.18
C HIS A 16 -0.68 3.96 17.77
N ASN A 17 0.11 2.97 17.33
CA ASN A 17 1.50 2.84 17.78
C ASN A 17 2.38 3.97 17.26
N LEU A 18 2.09 4.51 16.07
CA LEU A 18 2.75 5.69 15.53
C LEU A 18 2.47 6.92 16.39
N ASN A 19 1.19 7.22 16.68
CA ASN A 19 0.82 8.39 17.49
C ASN A 19 1.44 8.36 18.89
N LYS A 20 1.58 7.18 19.52
CA LYS A 20 2.30 7.04 20.80
C LYS A 20 3.77 7.47 20.75
N ARG A 21 4.39 7.49 19.56
CA ARG A 21 5.79 7.86 19.36
C ARG A 21 5.97 9.30 18.87
N LEU A 22 4.88 9.98 18.51
CA LEU A 22 4.89 11.35 18.03
C LEU A 22 4.68 12.32 19.19
N VAL A 23 5.17 13.55 19.02
CA VAL A 23 4.80 14.65 19.90
C VAL A 23 3.33 14.99 19.66
N SER A 24 2.59 15.41 20.68
CA SER A 24 1.14 15.69 20.60
C SER A 24 0.75 16.68 19.51
N SER A 25 1.62 17.64 19.17
CA SER A 25 1.43 18.60 18.07
C SER A 25 1.51 17.98 16.67
N GLN A 26 2.02 16.75 16.54
CA GLN A 26 2.20 16.02 15.29
C GLN A 26 1.27 14.80 15.18
N HIS A 27 0.31 14.66 16.10
CA HIS A 27 -0.63 13.55 16.07
C HIS A 27 -1.39 13.49 14.74
N ILE A 28 -1.48 12.28 14.21
CA ILE A 28 -2.17 11.98 12.97
C ILE A 28 -3.63 11.64 13.29
N ASP A 29 -4.55 12.16 12.48
CA ASP A 29 -5.95 11.74 12.47
C ASP A 29 -6.02 10.27 11.99
N THR A 30 -6.18 9.37 12.96
CA THR A 30 -6.10 7.92 12.77
C THR A 30 -7.20 7.43 11.83
N ASP A 31 -8.45 7.82 12.04
CA ASP A 31 -9.61 7.39 11.24
C ASP A 31 -9.49 7.81 9.77
N LYS A 32 -9.13 9.07 9.51
CA LYS A 32 -8.92 9.55 8.14
C LYS A 32 -7.77 8.82 7.46
N SER A 33 -6.67 8.62 8.17
CA SER A 33 -5.46 8.01 7.61
C SER A 33 -5.64 6.52 7.32
N ILE A 34 -6.33 5.80 8.21
CA ILE A 34 -6.72 4.40 8.00
C ILE A 34 -7.62 4.29 6.77
N SER A 35 -8.65 5.13 6.68
CA SER A 35 -9.61 5.11 5.56
C SER A 35 -8.91 5.38 4.22
N LEU A 36 -8.03 6.38 4.18
CA LEU A 36 -7.27 6.74 2.98
C LEU A 36 -6.33 5.61 2.56
N LEU A 37 -5.57 5.06 3.50
CA LEU A 37 -4.62 3.98 3.22
C LEU A 37 -5.33 2.69 2.83
N LEU A 38 -6.43 2.33 3.50
CA LEU A 38 -7.22 1.15 3.15
C LEU A 38 -7.81 1.27 1.74
N SER A 39 -8.34 2.45 1.39
CA SER A 39 -8.87 2.73 0.05
C SER A 39 -7.78 2.63 -1.01
N PHE A 40 -6.59 3.18 -0.74
CA PHE A 40 -5.43 3.05 -1.61
C PHE A 40 -5.01 1.59 -1.78
N LEU A 41 -4.96 0.81 -0.69
CA LEU A 41 -4.58 -0.60 -0.73
C LEU A 41 -5.58 -1.42 -1.54
N LEU A 42 -6.88 -1.22 -1.37
CA LEU A 42 -7.90 -1.92 -2.14
C LEU A 42 -7.87 -1.50 -3.62
N GLY A 43 -7.86 -0.20 -3.90
CA GLY A 43 -7.84 0.32 -5.28
C GLY A 43 -6.58 -0.08 -6.07
N THR A 44 -5.46 -0.26 -5.38
CA THR A 44 -4.20 -0.68 -6.01
C THR A 44 -4.06 -2.20 -6.04
N TYR A 45 -4.51 -2.91 -4.99
CA TYR A 45 -4.19 -4.32 -4.77
C TYR A 45 -5.30 -5.34 -5.03
N ASP A 46 -6.58 -4.96 -4.95
CA ASP A 46 -7.75 -5.84 -5.09
C ASP A 46 -8.40 -5.77 -6.49
N LYS A 47 -7.77 -6.40 -7.48
CA LYS A 47 -8.21 -6.36 -8.89
C LYS A 47 -9.60 -6.94 -9.14
N GLN A 48 -10.03 -7.88 -8.30
CA GLN A 48 -11.30 -8.60 -8.46
C GLN A 48 -12.40 -8.01 -7.57
N HIS A 49 -12.12 -6.90 -6.87
CA HIS A 49 -13.05 -6.27 -5.93
C HIS A 49 -13.64 -7.25 -4.90
N THR A 50 -12.79 -8.17 -4.43
CA THR A 50 -13.17 -9.24 -3.49
C THR A 50 -13.14 -8.80 -2.02
N GLY A 51 -12.61 -7.61 -1.74
CA GLY A 51 -12.28 -7.14 -0.39
C GLY A 51 -11.16 -7.95 0.26
N ARG A 52 -10.25 -8.53 -0.54
CA ARG A 52 -9.18 -9.40 -0.02
C ARG A 52 -7.84 -9.10 -0.67
N LEU A 53 -6.79 -9.00 0.15
CA LEU A 53 -5.42 -8.80 -0.31
C LEU A 53 -4.50 -9.94 0.09
N SER A 54 -3.40 -10.14 -0.64
CA SER A 54 -2.38 -11.10 -0.23
C SER A 54 -1.53 -10.50 0.90
N VAL A 55 -0.98 -11.35 1.77
CA VAL A 55 -0.04 -10.91 2.82
C VAL A 55 1.15 -10.20 2.18
N PHE A 56 1.64 -10.75 1.07
CA PHE A 56 2.74 -10.20 0.30
C PHE A 56 2.43 -8.79 -0.20
N SER A 57 1.25 -8.57 -0.78
CA SER A 57 0.80 -7.26 -1.26
C SER A 57 0.72 -6.21 -0.18
N ILE A 58 0.19 -6.57 1.00
CA ILE A 58 0.13 -5.63 2.13
C ILE A 58 1.55 -5.26 2.57
N LYS A 59 2.45 -6.23 2.69
CA LYS A 59 3.85 -6.00 3.08
C LYS A 59 4.58 -5.08 2.08
N ILE A 60 4.49 -5.39 0.78
CA ILE A 60 5.14 -4.59 -0.28
C ILE A 60 4.56 -3.18 -0.31
N ALA A 61 3.23 -3.02 -0.21
CA ALA A 61 2.60 -1.70 -0.19
C ALA A 61 3.09 -0.86 0.99
N LEU A 62 3.05 -1.41 2.21
CA LEU A 62 3.47 -0.72 3.43
C LEU A 62 4.96 -0.37 3.42
N ALA A 63 5.82 -1.29 2.98
CA ALA A 63 7.26 -1.05 2.89
C ALA A 63 7.64 -0.03 1.79
N THR A 64 6.81 0.10 0.74
CA THR A 64 7.00 1.13 -0.29
C THR A 64 6.69 2.52 0.26
N ILE A 65 5.54 2.70 0.91
CA ILE A 65 5.03 4.01 1.35
C ILE A 65 5.59 4.51 2.69
N CYS A 66 6.19 3.64 3.51
CA CYS A 66 6.68 4.06 4.82
C CYS A 66 7.86 5.05 4.71
N ALA A 67 8.07 5.89 5.72
CA ALA A 67 9.28 6.69 5.82
C ALA A 67 10.45 5.83 6.33
N GLY A 68 11.61 5.91 5.71
CA GLY A 68 12.79 5.14 6.11
C GLY A 68 13.94 5.23 5.12
N LYS A 69 15.14 4.80 5.53
CA LYS A 69 16.31 4.76 4.65
C LYS A 69 16.05 3.80 3.50
N LEU A 70 16.42 4.21 2.28
CA LEU A 70 16.24 3.39 1.08
C LEU A 70 16.89 2.01 1.23
N VAL A 71 18.10 1.94 1.80
CA VAL A 71 18.82 0.67 2.02
C VAL A 71 18.03 -0.30 2.90
N ASP A 72 17.36 0.19 3.94
CA ASP A 72 16.58 -0.68 4.85
C ASP A 72 15.32 -1.19 4.15
N LYS A 73 14.69 -0.35 3.32
CA LYS A 73 13.57 -0.77 2.48
C LYS A 73 14.00 -1.84 1.48
N LEU A 74 15.11 -1.64 0.77
CA LEU A 74 15.63 -2.60 -0.21
C LEU A 74 15.99 -3.92 0.47
N ARG A 75 16.62 -3.89 1.65
CA ARG A 75 16.93 -5.10 2.43
C ARG A 75 15.66 -5.84 2.84
N TYR A 76 14.62 -5.12 3.26
CA TYR A 76 13.32 -5.73 3.57
C TYR A 76 12.67 -6.35 2.33
N MET A 77 12.64 -5.64 1.20
CA MET A 77 12.05 -6.18 -0.03
C MET A 77 12.79 -7.43 -0.50
N PHE A 78 14.13 -7.40 -0.46
CA PHE A 78 14.97 -8.54 -0.78
C PHE A 78 14.60 -9.75 0.09
N SER A 79 14.43 -9.57 1.40
CA SER A 79 14.03 -10.67 2.29
C SER A 79 12.62 -11.23 2.04
N GLN A 80 11.75 -10.49 1.34
CA GLN A 80 10.45 -11.02 0.93
C GLN A 80 10.50 -11.82 -0.37
N ILE A 81 11.50 -11.57 -1.22
CA ILE A 81 11.67 -12.23 -2.53
C ILE A 81 12.81 -13.25 -2.57
N SER A 82 13.62 -13.33 -1.53
CA SER A 82 14.68 -14.33 -1.38
C SER A 82 14.20 -15.55 -0.59
N ASP A 83 14.85 -16.67 -0.83
CA ASP A 83 14.72 -17.87 -0.03
C ASP A 83 15.49 -17.75 1.30
N VAL A 84 15.45 -18.82 2.10
CA VAL A 84 16.14 -18.91 3.40
C VAL A 84 17.67 -18.95 3.27
N SER A 85 18.19 -19.25 2.09
CA SER A 85 19.61 -19.28 1.77
C SER A 85 20.13 -17.93 1.26
N GLY A 86 19.23 -16.96 1.03
CA GLY A 86 19.55 -15.63 0.53
C GLY A 86 19.60 -15.53 -0.99
N PHE A 87 19.17 -16.56 -1.72
CA PHE A 87 19.03 -16.50 -3.18
C PHE A 87 17.68 -15.92 -3.56
N LEU A 88 17.67 -15.12 -4.62
CA LEU A 88 16.46 -14.49 -5.13
C LEU A 88 15.60 -15.52 -5.87
N GLU A 89 14.36 -15.69 -5.44
CA GLU A 89 13.39 -16.55 -6.12
C GLU A 89 12.78 -15.79 -7.31
N TYR A 90 12.97 -16.31 -8.52
CA TYR A 90 12.55 -15.65 -9.77
C TYR A 90 11.05 -15.30 -9.78
N ASP A 91 10.20 -16.24 -9.35
CA ASP A 91 8.75 -16.03 -9.34
C ASP A 91 8.34 -14.92 -8.36
N ARG A 92 8.91 -14.91 -7.15
CA ARG A 92 8.62 -13.87 -6.16
C ARG A 92 9.12 -12.51 -6.59
N PHE A 93 10.28 -12.46 -7.26
CA PHE A 93 10.80 -11.23 -7.83
C PHE A 93 9.88 -10.71 -8.94
N THR A 94 9.39 -11.59 -9.81
CA THR A 94 8.42 -11.23 -10.85
C THR A 94 7.13 -10.68 -10.23
N ASP A 95 6.58 -11.34 -9.21
CA ASP A 95 5.40 -10.86 -8.48
C ASP A 95 5.64 -9.51 -7.77
N PHE A 96 6.85 -9.30 -7.25
CA PHE A 96 7.26 -8.03 -6.66
C PHE A 96 7.30 -6.92 -7.72
N LEU A 97 7.94 -7.15 -8.86
CA LEU A 97 8.01 -6.18 -9.96
C LEU A 97 6.61 -5.85 -10.50
N GLN A 98 5.72 -6.83 -10.63
CA GLN A 98 4.33 -6.57 -11.01
C GLN A 98 3.60 -5.69 -10.00
N GLN A 99 3.92 -5.81 -8.71
CA GLN A 99 3.31 -4.99 -7.66
C GLN A 99 3.86 -3.57 -7.59
N VAL A 100 5.16 -3.39 -7.83
CA VAL A 100 5.79 -2.07 -7.77
C VAL A 100 5.69 -1.33 -9.10
N ILE A 101 6.01 -1.98 -10.21
CA ILE A 101 6.08 -1.36 -11.54
C ILE A 101 4.74 -1.47 -12.27
N GLY A 102 4.17 -2.68 -12.32
CA GLY A 102 2.92 -2.93 -13.03
C GLY A 102 1.76 -2.09 -12.50
N ARG A 103 1.75 -1.78 -11.20
CA ARG A 103 0.67 -1.01 -10.56
C ARG A 103 0.91 0.50 -10.57
N ASN A 104 2.15 0.98 -10.67
CA ASN A 104 2.40 2.39 -10.99
C ASN A 104 1.83 2.76 -12.37
N CYS A 105 1.84 1.83 -13.32
CA CYS A 105 1.22 2.03 -14.64
C CYS A 105 -0.32 2.12 -14.56
N SER A 106 -0.98 1.24 -13.77
CA SER A 106 -2.43 1.33 -13.56
C SER A 106 -2.86 2.53 -12.70
N LEU A 107 -2.04 2.97 -11.74
CA LEU A 107 -2.28 4.19 -10.97
C LEU A 107 -2.18 5.45 -11.84
N ASN A 108 -1.29 5.50 -12.84
CA ASN A 108 -1.28 6.60 -13.80
C ASN A 108 -2.57 6.62 -14.64
N TYR A 109 -3.00 5.48 -15.18
CA TYR A 109 -4.25 5.41 -15.95
C TYR A 109 -5.50 5.70 -15.08
N SER A 110 -5.56 5.20 -13.85
CA SER A 110 -6.70 5.43 -12.94
C SER A 110 -6.70 6.83 -12.32
N ALA A 111 -5.54 7.41 -12.01
CA ALA A 111 -5.43 8.81 -11.60
C ALA A 111 -5.82 9.75 -12.74
N GLN A 112 -5.50 9.41 -14.00
CA GLN A 112 -5.94 10.14 -15.19
C GLN A 112 -7.46 10.01 -15.42
N TYR A 113 -8.04 8.84 -15.15
CA TYR A 113 -9.50 8.67 -15.11
C TYR A 113 -10.16 9.45 -13.97
N CYS A 114 -9.61 9.40 -12.76
CA CYS A 114 -10.17 10.07 -11.58
C CYS A 114 -10.04 11.60 -11.70
N THR A 115 -8.97 12.12 -12.30
CA THR A 115 -8.84 13.54 -12.68
C THR A 115 -9.82 13.93 -13.77
N SER A 116 -10.06 13.08 -14.78
CA SER A 116 -11.07 13.36 -15.83
C SER A 116 -12.52 13.40 -15.31
N LEU A 117 -12.85 12.58 -14.32
CA LEU A 117 -14.14 12.63 -13.63
C LEU A 117 -14.26 13.91 -12.79
N SER A 118 -13.22 14.30 -12.06
CA SER A 118 -13.26 15.51 -11.22
C SER A 118 -13.20 16.83 -12.00
N THR A 119 -12.67 16.87 -13.24
CA THR A 119 -12.87 18.00 -14.16
C THR A 119 -14.25 18.00 -14.80
N SER A 120 -14.84 16.83 -15.11
CA SER A 120 -16.20 16.76 -15.68
C SER A 120 -17.28 17.27 -14.70
N TYR A 121 -17.13 17.01 -13.40
CA TYR A 121 -18.01 17.57 -12.36
C TYR A 121 -17.77 19.06 -12.04
N ARG A 122 -16.71 19.69 -12.57
CA ARG A 122 -16.42 21.11 -12.34
C ARG A 122 -16.92 22.02 -13.48
N TYR A 123 -17.40 21.47 -14.59
CA TYR A 123 -17.94 22.20 -15.74
C TYR A 123 -19.45 22.00 -15.97
N SER A 124 -20.16 21.36 -15.04
CA SER A 124 -21.63 21.32 -15.04
C SER A 124 -22.17 22.30 -14.00
N HIS A 125 -22.08 23.59 -14.31
CA HIS A 125 -22.84 24.67 -13.67
C HIS A 125 -23.22 25.72 -14.71
#